data_AF-A0A499V0E4-F1
#
_entry.id   AF-A0A499V0E4-F1
#
_cell.length_a   1.000
_cell.length_b   1.000
_cell.length_c   1.000
_cell.angle_alpha   90.00
_cell.angle_beta   90.00
_cell.angle_gamma   90.00
#
_symmetry.space_group_name_H-M   'P 1'
#
loop_
_entity.id
_entity.type
_entity.pdbx_description
1 polymer ?
#
loop_
_entity_poly.entity_id
_entity_poly.type
_entity_poly.pdbx_seq_one_letter_code
_entity_poly.pdbx_strand_id
1 'polypeptide(L)'
;MTNQPQTPTPIPTDQLRFTMPPQHASPHDERRYRKERLAAALRLFGRFGYEEGVAGHITVRDPEFTDCYWVNPFGVPFGHITVSDLLLVNQAGQVVEGRSHVNQAAFVVHSSVHQARPDVVAVAHSRSVHGRALAALGEPLEPITQEVCAFFEDHAVYGGTTGVVVDEEEGRAIAAALGGYKALILRNRGLLTVGDSVDAAAWWFITMERAAQVQLTAKASGKPVPIDSGDAMRTREQLGNDLVAWINYQPLYLQITRDEPDLLS
;
A
#
# COMPACT_ATOMS: atom_id res chain seq x y z
N MET A 1 -48.13 33.12 17.46
CA MET A 1 -47.08 32.36 18.16
C MET A 1 -45.97 32.10 17.16
N THR A 2 -44.87 32.83 17.28
CA THR A 2 -43.68 32.65 16.42
C THR A 2 -42.96 31.38 16.85
N ASN A 3 -42.99 30.36 15.99
CA ASN A 3 -42.28 29.11 16.22
C ASN A 3 -40.78 29.39 16.06
N GLN A 4 -40.08 29.68 17.17
CA GLN A 4 -38.64 29.86 17.11
C GLN A 4 -37.99 28.51 16.76
N PRO A 5 -37.07 28.47 15.77
CA PRO A 5 -36.38 27.23 15.44
C PRO A 5 -35.56 26.77 16.65
N GLN A 6 -35.75 25.53 17.07
CA GLN A 6 -34.96 24.93 18.14
C GLN A 6 -33.51 24.71 17.66
N THR A 7 -32.55 25.14 18.47
CA THR A 7 -31.12 24.91 18.21
C THR A 7 -30.84 23.41 18.24
N PRO A 8 -30.21 22.82 17.20
CA PRO A 8 -29.80 21.42 17.21
C PRO A 8 -28.87 21.14 18.41
N THR A 9 -29.10 20.01 19.09
CA THR A 9 -28.24 19.56 20.20
C THR A 9 -27.12 18.67 19.67
N PRO A 10 -25.85 18.89 20.02
CA PRO A 10 -24.75 18.02 19.62
C PRO A 10 -24.96 16.58 20.10
N ILE A 11 -24.68 15.61 19.23
CA ILE A 11 -24.66 14.20 19.60
C ILE A 11 -23.40 13.95 20.45
N PRO A 12 -23.50 13.31 21.63
CA PRO A 12 -22.36 12.93 22.44
C PRO A 12 -21.33 12.10 21.67
N THR A 13 -20.03 12.35 21.88
CA THR A 13 -18.95 11.70 21.13
C THR A 13 -18.95 10.18 21.26
N ASP A 14 -19.37 9.63 22.40
CA ASP A 14 -19.53 8.19 22.65
C ASP A 14 -20.66 7.54 21.85
N GLN A 15 -21.59 8.34 21.32
CA GLN A 15 -22.64 7.89 20.41
C GLN A 15 -22.22 8.01 18.93
N LEU A 16 -21.13 8.73 18.65
CA LEU A 16 -20.55 8.78 17.32
C LEU A 16 -19.80 7.47 17.05
N ARG A 17 -20.11 6.83 15.92
CA ARG A 17 -19.48 5.58 15.53
C ARG A 17 -18.25 5.88 14.69
N PHE A 18 -17.11 5.33 15.11
CA PHE A 18 -15.89 5.32 14.33
C PHE A 18 -15.52 3.88 14.02
N THR A 19 -15.30 3.55 12.74
CA THR A 19 -14.90 2.20 12.35
C THR A 19 -13.45 1.96 12.74
N MET A 20 -13.19 0.84 13.40
CA MET A 20 -11.85 0.37 13.76
C MET A 20 -11.51 -0.90 12.98
N PRO A 21 -10.21 -1.22 12.80
CA PRO A 21 -9.81 -2.52 12.26
C PRO A 21 -10.50 -3.66 13.02
N PRO A 22 -11.14 -4.61 12.31
CA PRO A 22 -11.85 -5.71 12.96
C PRO A 22 -10.88 -6.65 13.68
N GLN A 23 -11.33 -7.20 14.81
CA GLN A 23 -10.67 -8.33 15.45
C GLN A 23 -11.39 -9.61 15.05
N HIS A 24 -10.65 -10.59 14.56
CA HIS A 24 -11.19 -11.88 14.13
C HIS A 24 -10.98 -12.95 15.18
N ALA A 25 -11.99 -13.81 15.38
CA ALA A 25 -11.97 -14.85 16.41
C ALA A 25 -11.08 -16.05 16.03
N SER A 26 -10.75 -16.21 14.75
CA SER A 26 -9.97 -17.34 14.24
C SER A 26 -8.99 -16.92 13.13
N PRO A 27 -7.87 -17.66 12.94
CA PRO A 27 -6.98 -17.46 11.79
C PRO A 27 -7.69 -17.64 10.44
N HIS A 28 -8.72 -18.50 10.39
CA HIS A 28 -9.53 -18.68 9.18
C HIS A 28 -10.27 -17.39 8.78
N ASP A 29 -10.90 -16.71 9.74
CA ASP A 29 -11.63 -15.47 9.47
C ASP A 29 -10.69 -14.32 9.11
N GLU A 30 -9.56 -14.21 9.83
CA GLU A 30 -8.49 -13.24 9.50
C GLU A 30 -7.92 -13.49 8.10
N ARG A 31 -7.73 -14.76 7.71
CA ARG A 31 -7.24 -15.14 6.37
C ARG A 31 -8.22 -14.70 5.29
N ARG A 32 -9.51 -15.00 5.48
CA ARG A 32 -10.56 -14.58 4.54
C ARG A 32 -10.59 -13.06 4.40
N TYR A 33 -10.55 -12.34 5.52
CA TYR A 33 -10.48 -10.88 5.54
C TYR A 33 -9.27 -10.36 4.75
N ARG A 34 -8.05 -10.84 5.05
CA ARG A 34 -6.83 -10.44 4.34
C ARG A 34 -6.91 -10.68 2.83
N LYS A 35 -7.47 -11.81 2.40
CA LYS A 35 -7.67 -12.13 0.96
C LYS A 35 -8.66 -11.16 0.30
N GLU A 36 -9.78 -10.85 0.96
CA GLU A 36 -10.75 -9.87 0.46
C GLU A 36 -10.14 -8.47 0.33
N ARG A 37 -9.38 -8.03 1.33
CA ARG A 37 -8.67 -6.75 1.28
C ARG A 37 -7.62 -6.72 0.19
N LEU A 38 -6.90 -7.83 -0.04
CA LEU A 38 -5.92 -7.98 -1.11
C LEU A 38 -6.58 -7.86 -2.49
N ALA A 39 -7.67 -8.60 -2.74
CA ALA A 39 -8.42 -8.50 -3.99
C ALA A 39 -8.91 -7.06 -4.24
N ALA A 40 -9.47 -6.41 -3.21
CA ALA A 40 -9.92 -5.02 -3.31
C ALA A 40 -8.76 -4.03 -3.61
N ALA A 41 -7.60 -4.21 -2.97
CA ALA A 41 -6.43 -3.35 -3.21
C ALA A 41 -5.92 -3.48 -4.65
N LEU A 42 -5.89 -4.70 -5.19
CA LEU A 42 -5.54 -4.96 -6.58
C LEU A 42 -6.55 -4.31 -7.52
N ARG A 43 -7.86 -4.49 -7.30
CA ARG A 43 -8.91 -3.82 -8.10
C ARG A 43 -8.77 -2.29 -8.09
N LEU A 44 -8.45 -1.71 -6.94
CA LEU A 44 -8.16 -0.27 -6.83
C LEU A 44 -6.92 0.14 -7.64
N PHE A 45 -5.83 -0.64 -7.59
CA PHE A 45 -4.63 -0.38 -8.40
C PHE A 45 -4.94 -0.46 -9.90
N GLY A 46 -5.74 -1.44 -10.33
CA GLY A 46 -6.25 -1.53 -11.71
C GLY A 46 -7.08 -0.30 -12.09
N ARG A 47 -8.04 0.10 -11.25
CA ARG A 47 -8.90 1.27 -11.48
C ARG A 47 -8.11 2.58 -11.55
N PHE A 48 -7.03 2.71 -10.80
CA PHE A 48 -6.15 3.88 -10.84
C PHE A 48 -5.07 3.80 -11.93
N GLY A 49 -5.01 2.72 -12.71
CA GLY A 49 -4.05 2.55 -13.79
C GLY A 49 -2.60 2.39 -13.29
N TYR A 50 -2.42 1.75 -12.12
CA TYR A 50 -1.10 1.51 -11.54
C TYR A 50 -0.42 0.26 -12.10
N GLU A 51 -1.15 -0.58 -12.84
CA GLU A 51 -0.59 -1.73 -13.55
C GLU A 51 0.20 -1.30 -14.80
N GLU A 52 1.34 -1.95 -15.05
CA GLU A 52 2.16 -1.76 -16.25
C GLU A 52 2.41 -3.13 -16.88
N GLY A 53 1.52 -3.54 -17.77
CA GLY A 53 1.50 -4.90 -18.30
C GLY A 53 1.34 -5.91 -17.16
N VAL A 54 2.30 -6.83 -17.01
CA VAL A 54 2.29 -7.88 -15.98
C VAL A 54 3.09 -7.51 -14.71
N ALA A 55 3.48 -6.24 -14.59
CA ALA A 55 4.22 -5.75 -13.44
C ALA A 55 3.30 -5.25 -12.33
N GLY A 56 3.71 -5.51 -11.09
CA GLY A 56 3.03 -5.07 -9.89
C GLY A 56 2.49 -6.25 -9.09
N HIS A 57 2.68 -6.21 -7.78
CA HIS A 57 2.23 -7.25 -6.87
C HIS A 57 1.87 -6.64 -5.53
N ILE A 58 0.89 -7.23 -4.88
CA ILE A 58 0.60 -6.97 -3.47
C ILE A 58 0.63 -8.33 -2.78
N THR A 59 1.41 -8.43 -1.70
CA THR A 59 1.47 -9.63 -0.87
C THR A 59 0.87 -9.34 0.49
N VAL A 60 0.24 -10.35 1.09
CA VAL A 60 -0.17 -10.32 2.50
C VAL A 60 0.20 -11.62 3.19
N ARG A 61 0.80 -11.52 4.38
CA ARG A 61 1.18 -12.66 5.22
C ARG A 61 -0.05 -13.47 5.62
N ASP A 62 0.03 -14.79 5.52
CA ASP A 62 -1.01 -15.66 6.07
C ASP A 62 -1.01 -15.58 7.62
N PRO A 63 -2.17 -15.54 8.28
CA PRO A 63 -2.24 -15.40 9.73
C PRO A 63 -1.87 -16.66 10.51
N GLU A 64 -1.80 -17.83 9.86
CA GLU A 64 -1.46 -19.11 10.49
C GLU A 64 -0.08 -19.60 10.02
N PHE A 65 0.15 -19.57 8.71
CA PHE A 65 1.42 -19.95 8.08
C PHE A 65 2.25 -18.69 7.83
N THR A 66 2.90 -18.16 8.87
CA THR A 66 3.49 -16.82 8.86
C THR A 66 4.68 -16.65 7.90
N ASP A 67 5.20 -17.73 7.33
CA ASP A 67 6.21 -17.79 6.27
C ASP A 67 5.62 -17.93 4.86
N CYS A 68 4.29 -17.92 4.75
CA CYS A 68 3.53 -17.97 3.50
C CYS A 68 2.78 -16.65 3.27
N TYR A 69 2.61 -16.30 1.99
CA TYR A 69 2.07 -15.02 1.56
C TYR A 69 1.03 -15.22 0.45
N TRP A 70 -0.13 -14.59 0.61
CA TRP A 70 -1.13 -14.48 -0.43
C TRP A 70 -0.73 -13.41 -1.44
N VAL A 71 -0.88 -13.68 -2.74
CA VAL A 71 -0.44 -12.79 -3.83
C VAL A 71 -1.32 -12.95 -5.07
N ASN A 72 -1.37 -11.92 -5.92
CA ASN A 72 -2.00 -12.02 -7.24
C ASN A 72 -1.27 -13.00 -8.18
N PRO A 73 -2.00 -13.75 -9.02
CA PRO A 73 -1.42 -14.59 -10.05
C PRO A 73 -0.74 -13.76 -11.15
N PHE A 74 0.31 -14.32 -11.75
CA PHE A 74 1.05 -13.69 -12.83
C PHE A 74 0.24 -13.67 -14.13
N GLY A 75 0.14 -12.49 -14.75
CA GLY A 75 -0.51 -12.32 -16.05
C GLY A 75 -2.02 -12.09 -16.01
N VAL A 76 -2.63 -12.00 -14.83
CA VAL A 76 -4.05 -11.62 -14.69
C VAL A 76 -4.16 -10.12 -14.45
N PRO A 77 -5.00 -9.38 -15.21
CA PRO A 77 -5.22 -7.95 -14.99
C PRO A 77 -5.72 -7.66 -13.58
N PHE A 78 -5.23 -6.59 -12.96
CA PHE A 78 -5.61 -6.21 -11.61
C PHE A 78 -7.11 -5.96 -11.47
N GLY A 79 -7.70 -5.35 -12.49
CA GLY A 79 -9.14 -5.08 -12.56
C GLY A 79 -10.04 -6.32 -12.63
N HIS A 80 -9.49 -7.53 -12.75
CA HIS A 80 -10.27 -8.78 -12.80
C HIS A 80 -10.02 -9.71 -11.60
N ILE A 81 -9.07 -9.39 -10.71
CA ILE A 81 -8.71 -10.28 -9.59
C ILE A 81 -9.90 -10.50 -8.66
N THR A 82 -10.15 -11.75 -8.30
CA THR A 82 -11.08 -12.15 -7.23
C THR A 82 -10.33 -12.82 -6.08
N VAL A 83 -11.02 -13.04 -4.95
CA VAL A 83 -10.47 -13.78 -3.81
C VAL A 83 -10.05 -15.21 -4.20
N SER A 84 -10.80 -15.83 -5.11
CA SER A 84 -10.53 -17.18 -5.61
C SER A 84 -9.30 -17.29 -6.52
N ASP A 85 -8.85 -16.18 -7.13
CA ASP A 85 -7.68 -16.15 -8.01
C ASP A 85 -6.34 -16.12 -7.25
N LEU A 86 -6.37 -15.71 -5.98
CA LEU A 86 -5.17 -15.49 -5.17
C LEU A 86 -4.40 -16.79 -4.91
N LEU A 87 -3.08 -16.68 -4.97
CA LEU A 87 -2.14 -17.77 -4.74
C LEU A 87 -1.59 -17.69 -3.31
N LEU A 88 -1.42 -18.83 -2.64
CA LEU A 88 -0.59 -18.91 -1.44
C LEU A 88 0.81 -19.37 -1.87
N VAL A 89 1.83 -18.61 -1.49
CA VAL A 89 3.21 -18.86 -1.89
C VAL A 89 4.10 -18.87 -0.65
N ASN A 90 4.94 -19.89 -0.50
CA ASN A 90 5.88 -19.96 0.62
C ASN A 90 7.08 -19.03 0.42
N GLN A 91 7.91 -18.87 1.46
CA GLN A 91 9.09 -18.00 1.45
C GLN A 91 10.08 -18.29 0.29
N ALA A 92 10.14 -19.54 -0.18
CA ALA A 92 10.99 -19.95 -1.29
C ALA A 92 10.39 -19.65 -2.69
N GLY A 93 9.24 -18.98 -2.77
CA GLY A 93 8.59 -18.64 -4.04
C GLY A 93 7.85 -19.80 -4.68
N GLN A 94 7.53 -20.85 -3.93
CA GLN A 94 6.77 -22.00 -4.41
C GLN A 94 5.28 -21.81 -4.11
N VAL A 95 4.45 -21.98 -5.12
CA VAL A 95 2.98 -21.95 -4.98
C VAL A 95 2.55 -23.20 -4.21
N VAL A 96 1.94 -23.01 -3.04
CA VAL A 96 1.40 -24.07 -2.18
C VAL A 96 -0.13 -24.15 -2.22
N GLU A 97 -0.80 -23.09 -2.65
CA GLU A 97 -2.23 -23.09 -2.97
C GLU A 97 -2.50 -22.23 -4.23
N GLY A 98 -3.41 -22.70 -5.09
CA GLY A 98 -3.73 -22.09 -6.38
C GLY A 98 -3.19 -22.89 -7.57
N ARG A 99 -3.44 -22.42 -8.79
CA ARG A 99 -3.10 -23.14 -10.04
C ARG A 99 -2.38 -22.29 -11.09
N SER A 100 -2.05 -21.05 -10.76
CA SER A 100 -1.36 -20.11 -11.65
C SER A 100 0.08 -19.91 -11.22
N HIS A 101 0.90 -19.37 -12.13
CA HIS A 101 2.27 -19.00 -11.80
C HIS A 101 2.29 -17.72 -10.95
N VAL A 102 3.30 -17.61 -10.09
CA VAL A 102 3.69 -16.35 -9.45
C VAL A 102 4.85 -15.74 -10.22
N ASN A 103 4.94 -14.40 -10.26
CA ASN A 103 6.14 -13.73 -10.77
C ASN A 103 7.28 -13.88 -9.77
N GLN A 104 8.15 -14.87 -9.97
CA GLN A 104 9.20 -15.20 -9.01
C GLN A 104 10.14 -14.02 -8.72
N ALA A 105 10.57 -13.27 -9.74
CA ALA A 105 11.49 -12.15 -9.57
C ALA A 105 10.89 -11.05 -8.67
N ALA A 106 9.61 -10.70 -8.87
CA ALA A 106 8.97 -9.71 -8.02
C ALA A 106 8.67 -10.27 -6.62
N PHE A 107 8.30 -11.55 -6.52
CA PHE A 107 8.02 -12.19 -5.25
C PHE A 107 9.25 -12.26 -4.32
N VAL A 108 10.46 -12.45 -4.86
CA VAL A 108 11.71 -12.46 -4.08
C VAL A 108 11.92 -11.16 -3.30
N VAL A 109 11.51 -10.01 -3.85
CA VAL A 109 11.57 -8.73 -3.11
C VAL A 109 10.62 -8.77 -1.92
N HIS A 110 9.36 -9.15 -2.15
CA HIS A 110 8.33 -9.18 -1.11
C HIS A 110 8.67 -10.18 -0.01
N SER A 111 9.15 -11.39 -0.37
CA SER A 111 9.55 -12.39 0.59
C SER A 111 10.74 -11.93 1.42
N SER A 112 11.72 -11.21 0.83
CA SER A 112 12.85 -10.63 1.55
C SER A 112 12.41 -9.54 2.54
N VAL A 113 11.48 -8.67 2.13
CA VAL A 113 10.90 -7.65 3.01
C VAL A 113 10.16 -8.29 4.19
N HIS A 114 9.28 -9.26 3.94
CA HIS A 114 8.55 -9.94 5.01
C HIS A 114 9.46 -10.73 5.97
N GLN A 115 10.58 -11.28 5.48
CA GLN A 115 11.58 -11.95 6.32
C GLN A 115 12.31 -10.96 7.23
N ALA A 116 12.73 -9.81 6.67
CA ALA A 116 13.43 -8.77 7.41
C ALA A 116 12.52 -8.02 8.40
N ARG A 117 11.21 -7.97 8.11
CA ARG A 117 10.21 -7.21 8.87
C ARG A 117 9.01 -8.11 9.25
N PRO A 118 9.09 -8.88 10.35
CA PRO A 118 7.98 -9.69 10.86
C PRO A 118 6.72 -8.89 11.20
N ASP A 119 6.89 -7.61 11.56
CA ASP A 119 5.81 -6.65 11.84
C ASP A 119 5.02 -6.25 10.57
N VAL A 120 5.63 -6.37 9.39
CA VAL A 120 4.97 -6.10 8.12
C VAL A 120 4.05 -7.25 7.73
N VAL A 121 2.76 -6.93 7.63
CA VAL A 121 1.70 -7.86 7.20
C VAL A 121 1.46 -7.79 5.70
N ALA A 122 1.58 -6.62 5.09
CA ALA A 122 1.40 -6.46 3.64
C ALA A 122 2.49 -5.62 2.99
N VAL A 123 2.83 -5.96 1.76
CA VAL A 123 3.79 -5.22 0.91
C VAL A 123 3.11 -4.95 -0.43
N ALA A 124 3.11 -3.69 -0.88
CA ALA A 124 2.59 -3.29 -2.18
C ALA A 124 3.71 -2.70 -3.05
N HIS A 125 3.84 -3.21 -4.27
CA HIS A 125 4.77 -2.68 -5.26
C HIS A 125 4.08 -2.59 -6.61
N SER A 126 4.21 -1.45 -7.28
CA SER A 126 3.84 -1.29 -8.68
C SER A 126 4.68 -0.23 -9.37
N ARG A 127 4.52 -0.14 -10.70
CA ARG A 127 5.22 0.81 -11.58
C ARG A 127 4.25 1.90 -12.06
N SER A 128 3.53 2.49 -11.12
CA SER A 128 2.61 3.59 -11.37
C SER A 128 3.32 4.79 -12.00
N VAL A 129 2.58 5.57 -12.81
CA VAL A 129 3.15 6.54 -13.74
C VAL A 129 4.00 7.60 -13.03
N HIS A 130 3.46 8.22 -11.99
CA HIS A 130 4.10 9.36 -11.33
C HIS A 130 5.17 8.91 -10.35
N GLY A 131 4.94 7.80 -9.66
CA GLY A 131 5.91 7.14 -8.79
C GLY A 131 7.16 6.73 -9.56
N ARG A 132 7.00 6.16 -10.77
CA ARG A 132 8.14 5.86 -11.65
C ARG A 132 8.81 7.13 -12.18
N ALA A 133 8.04 8.16 -12.52
CA ALA A 133 8.61 9.43 -12.98
C ALA A 133 9.45 10.11 -11.89
N LEU A 134 8.97 10.15 -10.65
CA LEU A 134 9.75 10.65 -9.49
C LEU A 134 10.96 9.74 -9.22
N ALA A 135 10.78 8.43 -9.25
CA ALA A 135 11.87 7.47 -9.06
C ALA A 135 12.98 7.60 -10.11
N ALA A 136 12.66 8.09 -11.33
CA ALA A 136 13.66 8.34 -12.35
C ALA A 136 14.57 9.55 -12.02
N LEU A 137 14.10 10.48 -11.18
CA LEU A 137 14.92 11.59 -10.67
C LEU A 137 15.87 11.16 -9.55
N GLY A 138 15.55 10.07 -8.84
CA GLY A 138 16.33 9.60 -7.70
C GLY A 138 16.23 10.53 -6.48
N GLU A 139 15.14 11.29 -6.38
CA GLU A 139 14.87 12.24 -5.32
C GLU A 139 13.84 11.70 -4.32
N PRO A 140 13.90 12.12 -3.04
CA PRO A 140 12.86 11.81 -2.07
C PRO A 140 11.57 12.62 -2.35
N LEU A 141 10.50 12.24 -1.64
CA LEU A 141 9.32 13.09 -1.51
C LEU A 141 9.66 14.32 -0.66
N GLU A 142 9.34 15.50 -1.18
CA GLU A 142 9.51 16.78 -0.51
C GLU A 142 8.24 17.12 0.29
N PRO A 143 8.34 17.69 1.50
CA PRO A 143 7.19 18.03 2.33
C PRO A 143 6.49 19.29 1.81
N ILE A 144 5.86 19.22 0.63
CA ILE A 144 5.25 20.38 -0.06
C ILE A 144 3.72 20.46 0.11
N THR A 145 3.10 19.41 0.64
CA THR A 145 1.68 19.38 1.05
C THR A 145 1.53 18.67 2.39
N GLN A 146 0.37 18.84 3.03
CA GLN A 146 0.10 18.20 4.32
C GLN A 146 0.08 16.67 4.22
N GLU A 147 -0.45 16.11 3.12
CA GLU A 147 -0.58 14.67 2.91
C GLU A 147 0.79 13.99 2.77
N VAL A 148 1.74 14.61 2.06
CA VAL A 148 3.08 14.05 1.89
C VAL A 148 3.88 14.04 3.20
N CYS A 149 3.53 14.89 4.17
CA CYS A 149 4.15 14.85 5.50
C CYS A 149 3.94 13.51 6.22
N ALA A 150 2.96 12.68 5.83
CA ALA A 150 2.84 11.30 6.34
C ALA A 150 4.11 10.44 6.08
N PHE A 151 4.94 10.81 5.10
CA PHE A 151 6.20 10.17 4.74
C PHE A 151 7.44 10.95 5.19
N PHE A 152 7.29 12.08 5.89
CA PHE A 152 8.42 12.93 6.26
C PHE A 152 9.43 12.14 7.10
N GLU A 153 10.66 11.98 6.59
CA GLU A 153 11.71 11.13 7.20
C GLU A 153 11.28 9.68 7.47
N ASP A 154 10.25 9.18 6.77
CA ASP A 154 9.73 7.81 6.92
C ASP A 154 9.58 7.11 5.55
N HIS A 155 10.51 7.43 4.66
CA HIS A 155 10.73 6.74 3.40
C HIS A 155 12.19 6.89 2.99
N ALA A 156 12.66 6.01 2.10
CA ALA A 156 14.02 6.08 1.55
C ALA A 156 14.01 6.04 0.01
N VAL A 157 15.17 6.33 -0.58
CA VAL A 157 15.44 6.14 -2.02
C VAL A 157 16.52 5.10 -2.16
N TYR A 158 16.25 4.03 -2.92
CA TYR A 158 17.21 2.97 -3.21
C TYR A 158 17.63 3.00 -4.66
N GLY A 159 18.94 3.13 -4.90
CA GLY A 159 19.54 3.27 -6.23
C GLY A 159 20.32 2.05 -6.75
N GLY A 160 20.40 0.96 -5.97
CA GLY A 160 21.23 -0.22 -6.28
C GLY A 160 20.63 -1.22 -7.25
N THR A 161 19.52 -0.87 -7.89
CA THR A 161 18.72 -1.73 -8.77
C THR A 161 19.52 -2.14 -10.02
N THR A 162 19.71 -3.44 -10.26
CA THR A 162 20.62 -3.95 -11.31
C THR A 162 19.92 -4.34 -12.62
N GLY A 163 18.58 -4.38 -12.66
CA GLY A 163 17.83 -4.68 -13.88
C GLY A 163 16.45 -5.31 -13.63
N VAL A 164 16.05 -6.21 -14.55
CA VAL A 164 14.76 -6.92 -14.51
C VAL A 164 14.82 -8.19 -13.66
N VAL A 165 15.96 -8.87 -13.66
CA VAL A 165 16.17 -10.06 -12.84
C VAL A 165 16.53 -9.62 -11.44
N VAL A 166 15.66 -9.94 -10.49
CA VAL A 166 15.92 -9.76 -9.07
C VAL A 166 16.31 -11.12 -8.52
N ASP A 167 17.51 -11.22 -7.97
CA ASP A 167 17.94 -12.37 -7.19
C ASP A 167 17.74 -12.13 -5.69
N GLU A 168 18.06 -13.13 -4.87
CA GLU A 168 17.92 -13.03 -3.43
C GLU A 168 18.82 -11.94 -2.82
N GLU A 169 19.96 -11.61 -3.43
CA GLU A 169 20.86 -10.58 -2.95
C GLU A 169 20.25 -9.20 -3.14
N GLU A 170 19.68 -8.92 -4.32
CA GLU A 170 18.94 -7.69 -4.57
C GLU A 170 17.71 -7.60 -3.65
N GLY A 171 16.97 -8.70 -3.45
CA GLY A 171 15.84 -8.74 -2.50
C GLY A 171 16.24 -8.33 -1.08
N ARG A 172 17.35 -8.89 -0.57
CA ARG A 172 17.91 -8.52 0.75
C ARG A 172 18.40 -7.07 0.79
N ALA A 173 19.02 -6.58 -0.28
CA ALA A 173 19.49 -5.20 -0.35
C ALA A 173 18.33 -4.19 -0.34
N ILE A 174 17.22 -4.50 -1.04
CA ILE A 174 16.00 -3.70 -1.01
C ILE A 174 15.37 -3.72 0.39
N ALA A 175 15.28 -4.88 1.03
CA ALA A 175 14.76 -5.00 2.39
C ALA A 175 15.62 -4.22 3.40
N ALA A 176 16.95 -4.28 3.27
CA ALA A 176 17.86 -3.49 4.09
C ALA A 176 17.72 -1.98 3.86
N ALA A 177 17.52 -1.55 2.60
CA ALA A 177 17.29 -0.14 2.27
C ALA A 177 15.94 0.39 2.75
N LEU A 178 14.90 -0.47 2.78
CA LEU A 178 13.63 -0.15 3.42
C LEU A 178 13.82 0.07 4.92
N GLY A 179 14.64 -0.78 5.58
CA GLY A 179 14.95 -0.64 7.00
C GLY A 179 13.68 -0.60 7.86
N GLY A 180 13.56 0.43 8.69
CA GLY A 180 12.37 0.69 9.52
C GLY A 180 11.26 1.48 8.82
N TYR A 181 11.49 1.97 7.60
CA TYR A 181 10.57 2.89 6.93
C TYR A 181 9.31 2.20 6.40
N LYS A 182 8.24 3.00 6.19
CA LYS A 182 6.99 2.52 5.58
C LYS A 182 7.00 2.48 4.05
N ALA A 183 7.96 3.17 3.42
CA ALA A 183 7.99 3.32 1.97
C ALA A 183 9.42 3.42 1.40
N LEU A 184 9.55 3.00 0.15
CA LEU A 184 10.81 3.01 -0.60
C LEU A 184 10.56 3.44 -2.04
N ILE A 185 11.33 4.42 -2.50
CA ILE A 185 11.43 4.80 -3.91
C ILE A 185 12.55 3.98 -4.53
N LEU A 186 12.20 3.07 -5.45
CA LEU A 186 13.15 2.25 -6.17
C LEU A 186 13.56 2.99 -7.45
N ARG A 187 14.77 3.56 -7.46
CA ARG A 187 15.26 4.43 -8.54
C ARG A 187 15.09 3.73 -9.90
N ASN A 188 14.56 4.46 -10.89
CA ASN A 188 14.25 3.96 -12.23
C ASN A 188 13.24 2.78 -12.31
N ARG A 189 12.58 2.39 -11.21
CA ARG A 189 11.65 1.25 -11.16
C ARG A 189 10.24 1.64 -10.75
N GLY A 190 10.06 2.21 -9.56
CA GLY A 190 8.73 2.54 -9.02
C GLY A 190 8.72 2.67 -7.50
N LEU A 191 7.57 2.42 -6.89
CA LEU A 191 7.35 2.58 -5.45
C LEU A 191 7.17 1.22 -4.78
N LEU A 192 7.56 1.11 -3.51
CA LEU A 192 7.25 -0.02 -2.64
C LEU A 192 6.79 0.53 -1.29
N THR A 193 5.68 0.03 -0.77
CA THR A 193 5.13 0.42 0.54
C THR A 193 4.80 -0.81 1.37
N VAL A 194 4.83 -0.64 2.69
CA VAL A 194 4.54 -1.70 3.65
C VAL A 194 3.57 -1.21 4.72
N GLY A 195 2.87 -2.13 5.39
CA GLY A 195 2.01 -1.81 6.53
C GLY A 195 1.63 -3.04 7.34
N ASP A 196 1.01 -2.78 8.49
CA ASP A 196 0.43 -3.78 9.41
C ASP A 196 -0.86 -4.44 8.87
N SER A 197 -1.35 -3.96 7.72
CA SER A 197 -2.54 -4.43 7.04
C SER A 197 -2.45 -4.13 5.55
N VAL A 198 -3.23 -4.86 4.74
CA VAL A 198 -3.33 -4.60 3.29
C VAL A 198 -3.80 -3.17 3.03
N ASP A 199 -4.79 -2.72 3.79
CA ASP A 199 -5.35 -1.37 3.74
C ASP A 199 -4.28 -0.29 3.93
N ALA A 200 -3.44 -0.43 4.97
CA ALA A 200 -2.37 0.52 5.24
C ALA A 200 -1.33 0.53 4.11
N ALA A 201 -0.83 -0.64 3.72
CA ALA A 201 0.15 -0.76 2.64
C ALA A 201 -0.37 -0.18 1.31
N ALA A 202 -1.62 -0.48 0.96
CA ALA A 202 -2.28 0.02 -0.25
C ALA A 202 -2.54 1.53 -0.18
N TRP A 203 -2.99 2.06 0.96
CA TRP A 203 -3.17 3.50 1.14
C TRP A 203 -1.85 4.25 1.03
N TRP A 204 -0.78 3.75 1.67
CA TRP A 204 0.54 4.33 1.53
C TRP A 204 0.98 4.37 0.07
N PHE A 205 0.73 3.32 -0.70
CA PHE A 205 1.03 3.35 -2.14
C PHE A 205 0.22 4.42 -2.88
N ILE A 206 -1.09 4.44 -2.68
CA ILE A 206 -2.01 5.36 -3.36
C ILE A 206 -1.66 6.82 -3.05
N THR A 207 -1.39 7.14 -1.79
CA THR A 207 -1.06 8.50 -1.38
C THR A 207 0.36 8.90 -1.78
N MET A 208 1.32 7.96 -1.79
CA MET A 208 2.67 8.19 -2.30
C MET A 208 2.69 8.48 -3.81
N GLU A 209 1.90 7.76 -4.61
CA GLU A 209 1.73 8.02 -6.04
C GLU A 209 1.14 9.42 -6.29
N ARG A 210 0.11 9.80 -5.52
CA ARG A 210 -0.49 11.14 -5.59
C ARG A 210 0.49 12.23 -5.16
N ALA A 211 1.30 11.98 -4.12
CA ALA A 211 2.35 12.90 -3.69
C ALA A 211 3.40 13.10 -4.79
N ALA A 212 3.81 12.03 -5.46
CA ALA A 212 4.71 12.09 -6.62
C ALA A 212 4.10 12.92 -7.75
N GLN A 213 2.81 12.72 -8.07
CA GLN A 213 2.09 13.53 -9.06
C GLN A 213 2.14 15.02 -8.75
N VAL A 214 1.83 15.38 -7.50
CA VAL A 214 1.80 16.78 -7.04
C VAL A 214 3.20 17.39 -7.11
N GLN A 215 4.22 16.68 -6.63
CA GLN A 215 5.60 17.16 -6.65
C GLN A 215 6.11 17.41 -8.07
N LEU A 216 5.89 16.47 -8.99
CA LEU A 216 6.29 16.63 -10.39
C LEU A 216 5.55 17.81 -11.05
N THR A 217 4.23 17.93 -10.80
CA THR A 217 3.42 19.03 -11.35
C THR A 217 3.85 20.38 -10.79
N ALA A 218 4.14 20.46 -9.49
CA ALA A 218 4.60 21.67 -8.83
C ALA A 218 5.97 22.11 -9.36
N LYS A 219 6.93 21.18 -9.48
CA LYS A 219 8.27 21.45 -10.06
C LYS A 219 8.21 21.88 -11.52
N ALA A 220 7.29 21.32 -12.30
CA ALA A 220 7.07 21.75 -13.69
C ALA A 220 6.45 23.16 -13.78
N SER A 221 5.66 23.55 -12.77
CA SER A 221 4.97 24.84 -12.74
C SER A 221 5.78 25.96 -12.07
N GLY A 222 6.82 25.62 -11.31
CA GLY A 222 7.65 26.59 -10.60
C GLY A 222 8.51 25.94 -9.50
N LYS A 223 8.99 26.75 -8.57
CA LYS A 223 9.77 26.27 -7.42
C LYS A 223 8.82 26.02 -6.22
N PRO A 224 8.67 24.77 -5.75
CA PRO A 224 7.89 24.48 -4.55
C PRO A 224 8.47 25.18 -3.31
N VAL A 225 7.60 25.51 -2.36
CA VAL A 225 7.98 26.00 -1.03
C VAL A 225 7.71 24.87 -0.03
N PRO A 226 8.74 24.25 0.56
CA PRO A 226 8.54 23.20 1.55
C PRO A 226 7.86 23.74 2.82
N ILE A 227 7.04 22.89 3.43
CA ILE A 227 6.57 23.04 4.80
C ILE A 227 7.79 22.96 5.72
N ASP A 228 7.80 23.79 6.77
CA ASP A 228 8.86 23.77 7.79
C ASP A 228 9.00 22.37 8.40
N SER A 229 10.23 21.93 8.64
CA SER A 229 10.49 20.58 9.16
C SER A 229 9.78 20.28 10.48
N GLY A 230 9.61 21.28 11.35
CA GLY A 230 8.86 21.13 12.60
C GLY A 230 7.37 20.93 12.38
N ASP A 231 6.78 21.65 11.43
CA ASP A 231 5.39 21.46 11.02
C ASP A 231 5.18 20.13 10.30
N ALA A 232 6.11 19.73 9.44
CA ALA A 232 6.08 18.45 8.74
C ALA A 232 6.15 17.27 9.72
N MET A 233 7.02 17.36 10.73
CA MET A 233 7.13 16.38 11.82
C MET A 233 5.83 16.27 12.63
N ARG A 234 5.26 17.39 13.09
CA ARG A 234 3.98 17.40 13.82
C ARG A 234 2.84 16.81 12.99
N THR A 235 2.82 17.12 11.69
CA THR A 235 1.83 16.58 10.77
C THR A 235 1.99 15.07 10.60
N ARG A 236 3.24 14.57 10.48
CA ARG A 236 3.54 13.13 10.42
C ARG A 236 3.03 12.40 11.66
N GLU A 237 3.22 12.95 12.85
CA GLU A 237 2.74 12.31 14.10
C GLU A 237 1.22 12.08 14.09
N GLN A 238 0.47 12.95 13.41
CA GLN A 238 -0.99 12.84 13.29
C GLN A 238 -1.43 11.95 12.13
N LEU A 239 -0.71 11.99 10.99
CA LEU A 239 -1.18 11.36 9.74
C LEU A 239 -0.42 10.10 9.34
N GLY A 240 0.78 9.89 9.87
CA GLY A 240 1.76 8.91 9.37
C GLY A 240 1.70 7.53 9.99
N ASN A 241 0.64 7.18 10.75
CA ASN A 241 0.49 5.87 11.38
C ASN A 241 -0.50 4.97 10.62
N ASP A 242 -0.34 3.65 10.77
CA ASP A 242 -1.09 2.66 9.99
C ASP A 242 -2.59 2.64 10.30
N LEU A 243 -3.02 3.01 11.51
CA LEU A 243 -4.45 3.17 11.82
C LEU A 243 -5.06 4.29 10.96
N VAL A 244 -4.38 5.42 10.82
CA VAL A 244 -4.82 6.52 9.96
C VAL A 244 -4.83 6.11 8.49
N ALA A 245 -3.84 5.34 8.03
CA ALA A 245 -3.87 4.79 6.68
C ALA A 245 -5.05 3.85 6.46
N TRP A 246 -5.30 2.94 7.40
CA TRP A 246 -6.46 2.05 7.38
C TRP A 246 -7.76 2.85 7.29
N ILE A 247 -7.94 3.90 8.10
CA ILE A 247 -9.12 4.78 8.06
C ILE A 247 -9.30 5.41 6.68
N ASN A 248 -8.24 5.98 6.11
CA ASN A 248 -8.29 6.64 4.80
C ASN A 248 -8.55 5.67 3.64
N TYR A 249 -8.21 4.40 3.80
CA TYR A 249 -8.53 3.35 2.83
C TYR A 249 -10.01 2.97 2.82
N GLN A 250 -10.75 3.13 3.93
CA GLN A 250 -12.12 2.60 4.05
C GLN A 250 -13.11 3.13 3.00
N PRO A 251 -13.15 4.44 2.66
CA PRO A 251 -14.03 4.93 1.60
C PRO A 251 -13.74 4.27 0.25
N LEU A 252 -12.47 4.01 -0.06
CA LEU A 252 -12.07 3.35 -1.30
C LEU A 252 -12.52 1.88 -1.31
N TYR A 253 -12.33 1.17 -0.20
CA TYR A 253 -12.79 -0.21 -0.04
C TYR A 253 -14.31 -0.33 -0.18
N LEU A 254 -15.06 0.54 0.50
CA LEU A 254 -16.52 0.54 0.46
C LEU A 254 -17.04 0.84 -0.95
N GLN A 255 -16.37 1.75 -1.67
CA GLN A 255 -16.74 2.07 -3.05
C GLN A 255 -16.44 0.90 -3.99
N ILE A 256 -15.22 0.32 -3.95
CA ILE A 256 -14.84 -0.75 -4.88
C ILE A 256 -15.65 -2.02 -4.68
N THR A 257 -15.94 -2.41 -3.43
CA THR A 257 -16.76 -3.59 -3.15
C THR A 257 -18.23 -3.42 -3.52
N ARG A 258 -18.72 -2.18 -3.54
CA ARG A 258 -20.06 -1.86 -4.05
C ARG A 258 -20.11 -1.88 -5.57
N ASP A 259 -19.08 -1.34 -6.23
CA ASP A 259 -19.05 -1.22 -7.68
C ASP A 259 -18.72 -2.56 -8.37
N GLU A 260 -17.87 -3.37 -7.75
CA GLU A 260 -17.32 -4.62 -8.29
C GLU A 260 -17.44 -5.76 -7.27
N PRO A 261 -18.67 -6.17 -6.90
CA PRO A 261 -18.89 -7.16 -5.84
C PRO A 261 -18.33 -8.56 -6.17
N ASP A 262 -18.08 -8.84 -7.45
CA ASP A 262 -17.44 -10.08 -7.92
C ASP A 262 -16.00 -10.23 -7.39
N LEU A 263 -15.32 -9.14 -6.99
CA LEU A 263 -13.97 -9.25 -6.41
C LEU A 263 -13.94 -10.13 -5.15
N LEU A 264 -15.08 -10.25 -4.45
CA LEU A 264 -15.20 -11.03 -3.22
C LEU A 264 -15.50 -12.51 -3.45
N SER A 265 -15.68 -12.97 -4.70
CA SER A 265 -15.93 -14.39 -4.98
C SER A 265 -14.70 -15.26 -4.74
#